data_AF-A0AAW3DIN2-F1
#
_entry.id   AF-A0AAW3DIN2-F1
#
_cell.length_a   1.000
_cell.length_b   1.000
_cell.length_c   1.000
_cell.angle_alpha   90.00
_cell.angle_beta   90.00
_cell.angle_gamma   90.00
#
_symmetry.space_group_name_H-M   'P 1'
#
loop_
_entity.id
_entity.type
_entity.pdbx_description
1 polymer ?
#
loop_
_entity_poly.entity_id
_entity_poly.type
_entity_poly.pdbx_seq_one_letter_code
_entity_poly.pdbx_strand_id
1 'polypeptide(L)'
;IILLLSAFETLGFQPSELMGIFAEKVMEDPEFLNLKNLLIVLRVYSRLNYIPRNQKHLFFETLHNCLNKYLPQISNTDLLKAVYSLCILGYLPHRALDELLQKDSRGELLSDDLYKEQKEMMLCHVKACMELDSPSFTKPAFVPTEDFSLLVSLNLRKAREALVELLGDENMFRQNVQLPYNYHIDFEIRMDSDRKKVLPIDAADDNADSSVQRLAFLFIPLSAFCLGTRHPQGKLAMKKRHLNKLGYHVILVLNKKFQEMTNEDAVEFLKGKIYSENAFPFSEVTVQDSN
;
A
#
# COMPACT_ATOMS: atom_id res chain seq x y z
N ILE A 1 4.57 -12.21 24.86
CA ILE A 1 3.74 -11.38 23.94
C ILE A 1 4.47 -11.06 22.63
N ILE A 2 5.66 -10.43 22.64
CA ILE A 2 6.38 -10.04 21.41
C ILE A 2 6.69 -11.23 20.46
N LEU A 3 7.09 -12.38 21.00
CA LEU A 3 7.28 -13.59 20.19
C LEU A 3 5.97 -14.09 19.56
N LEU A 4 4.86 -13.97 20.29
CA LEU A 4 3.54 -14.31 19.80
C LEU A 4 3.11 -13.37 18.67
N LEU A 5 3.37 -12.06 18.80
CA LEU A 5 3.16 -11.07 17.73
C LEU A 5 3.95 -11.42 16.45
N SER A 6 5.16 -11.96 16.58
CA SER A 6 5.95 -12.42 15.43
C SER A 6 5.30 -13.64 14.74
N ALA A 7 4.71 -14.56 15.51
CA ALA A 7 3.99 -15.69 14.94
C ALA A 7 2.74 -15.24 14.16
N PHE A 8 2.00 -14.27 14.71
CA PHE A 8 0.84 -13.70 14.02
C PHE A 8 1.21 -13.00 12.71
N GLU A 9 2.29 -12.22 12.70
CA GLU A 9 2.81 -11.60 11.49
C GLU A 9 3.22 -12.64 10.43
N THR A 10 3.85 -13.75 10.85
CA THR A 10 4.22 -14.86 9.94
C THR A 10 2.98 -15.50 9.29
N LEU A 11 1.90 -15.65 10.07
CA LEU A 11 0.62 -16.19 9.60
C LEU A 11 -0.22 -15.17 8.83
N GLY A 12 0.18 -13.90 8.81
CA GLY A 12 -0.63 -12.79 8.31
C GLY A 12 -1.91 -12.59 9.12
N PHE A 13 -1.99 -13.06 10.37
CA PHE A 13 -3.15 -12.90 11.23
C PHE A 13 -3.02 -11.60 12.03
N GLN A 14 -4.08 -10.79 12.05
CA GLN A 14 -4.10 -9.52 12.78
C GLN A 14 -5.10 -9.58 13.95
N PRO A 15 -4.63 -9.90 15.17
CA PRO A 15 -5.47 -9.86 16.37
C PRO A 15 -5.61 -8.41 16.88
N SER A 16 -6.57 -7.67 16.33
CA SER A 16 -6.71 -6.23 16.51
C SER A 16 -6.82 -5.80 17.98
N GLU A 17 -7.54 -6.55 18.80
CA GLU A 17 -7.75 -6.25 20.23
C GLU A 17 -6.44 -6.41 21.02
N LEU A 18 -5.73 -7.53 20.82
CA LEU A 18 -4.44 -7.78 21.46
C LEU A 18 -3.39 -6.76 21.02
N MET A 19 -3.36 -6.41 19.73
CA MET A 19 -2.46 -5.38 19.23
C MET A 19 -2.81 -4.01 19.83
N GLY A 20 -4.10 -3.69 20.01
CA GLY A 20 -4.52 -2.46 20.68
C GLY A 20 -3.98 -2.35 22.10
N ILE A 21 -4.23 -3.38 22.92
CA ILE A 21 -3.75 -3.44 24.31
C ILE A 21 -2.22 -3.38 24.38
N PHE A 22 -1.52 -4.07 23.47
CA PHE A 22 -0.07 -4.02 23.46
C PHE A 22 0.46 -2.64 23.05
N ALA A 23 -0.21 -1.94 22.13
CA ALA A 23 0.14 -0.58 21.75
C ALA A 23 -0.03 0.40 22.92
N GLU A 24 -1.12 0.27 23.69
CA GLU A 24 -1.33 1.03 24.93
C GLU A 24 -0.16 0.84 25.90
N LYS A 25 0.23 -0.42 26.16
CA LYS A 25 1.37 -0.71 27.03
C LYS A 25 2.68 -0.09 26.51
N VAL A 26 2.91 -0.10 25.20
CA VAL A 26 4.09 0.55 24.58
C VAL A 26 4.08 2.06 24.80
N MET A 27 2.91 2.70 24.72
CA MET A 27 2.76 4.14 24.94
C MET A 27 2.89 4.53 26.42
N GLU A 28 2.36 3.73 27.34
CA GLU A 28 2.44 3.97 28.79
C GLU A 28 3.85 3.77 29.36
N ASP A 29 4.58 2.78 28.85
CA ASP A 29 5.88 2.38 29.37
C ASP A 29 6.82 2.00 28.22
N PRO A 30 7.37 2.97 27.47
CA PRO A 30 8.23 2.66 26.33
C PRO A 30 9.60 2.08 26.72
N GLU A 31 10.03 2.22 27.99
CA GLU A 31 11.38 1.85 28.43
C GLU A 31 11.62 0.33 28.44
N PHE A 32 10.58 -0.51 28.48
CA PHE A 32 10.76 -1.96 28.40
C PHE A 32 11.18 -2.44 26.98
N LEU A 33 11.02 -1.60 25.96
CA LEU A 33 11.40 -1.93 24.59
C LEU A 33 12.89 -1.76 24.37
N ASN A 34 13.65 -2.85 24.50
CA ASN A 34 14.99 -2.90 23.92
C ASN A 34 14.95 -2.83 22.38
N LEU A 35 16.10 -2.55 21.74
CA LEU A 35 16.20 -2.41 20.27
C LEU A 35 15.61 -3.61 19.51
N LYS A 36 15.88 -4.84 19.95
CA LYS A 36 15.34 -6.05 19.32
C LYS A 36 13.81 -6.07 19.35
N ASN A 37 13.24 -5.76 20.50
CA ASN A 37 11.79 -5.71 20.70
C ASN A 37 11.15 -4.57 19.89
N LEU A 38 11.77 -3.39 19.86
CA LEU A 38 11.33 -2.27 19.04
C LEU A 38 11.24 -2.64 17.55
N LEU A 39 12.29 -3.28 17.01
CA LEU A 39 12.31 -3.71 15.60
C LEU A 39 11.22 -4.75 15.30
N ILE A 40 10.92 -5.65 16.23
CA ILE A 40 9.81 -6.60 16.09
C ILE A 40 8.48 -5.86 16.06
N VAL A 41 8.26 -4.90 16.97
CA VAL A 41 7.03 -4.10 17.01
C VAL A 41 6.84 -3.35 15.69
N LEU A 42 7.88 -2.63 15.24
CA LEU A 42 7.86 -1.92 13.95
C LEU A 42 7.52 -2.86 12.78
N ARG A 43 8.19 -4.02 12.71
CA ARG A 43 7.93 -5.03 11.67
C ARG A 43 6.50 -5.54 11.70
N VAL A 44 6.01 -5.96 12.87
CA VAL A 44 4.67 -6.58 13.01
C VAL A 44 3.58 -5.57 12.67
N TYR A 45 3.61 -4.38 13.26
CA TYR A 45 2.57 -3.37 13.07
C TYR A 45 2.56 -2.87 11.63
N SER A 46 3.72 -2.66 11.03
CA SER A 46 3.81 -2.26 9.62
C SER A 46 3.32 -3.35 8.68
N ARG A 47 3.72 -4.61 8.89
CA ARG A 47 3.33 -5.71 8.01
C ARG A 47 1.85 -6.04 8.10
N LEU A 48 1.29 -6.06 9.30
CA LEU A 48 -0.15 -6.27 9.50
C LEU A 48 -0.96 -5.00 9.26
N ASN A 49 -0.32 -3.86 8.99
CA ASN A 49 -0.97 -2.57 8.76
C ASN A 49 -1.95 -2.22 9.90
N TYR A 50 -1.48 -2.36 11.14
CA TYR A 50 -2.28 -2.02 12.32
C TYR A 50 -1.84 -0.67 12.88
N ILE A 51 -2.82 0.21 13.06
CA ILE A 51 -2.65 1.53 13.68
C ILE A 51 -3.72 1.68 14.77
N PRO A 52 -3.35 1.95 16.04
CA PRO A 52 -4.31 2.21 17.10
C PRO A 52 -5.22 3.40 16.75
N ARG A 53 -6.54 3.20 16.76
CA ARG A 53 -7.50 4.17 16.21
C ARG A 53 -7.49 5.53 16.91
N ASN A 54 -7.44 5.51 18.25
CA ASN A 54 -7.60 6.72 19.06
C ASN A 54 -6.28 7.39 19.46
N GLN A 55 -5.15 6.72 19.22
CA GLN A 55 -3.85 7.13 19.73
C GLN A 55 -2.75 7.06 18.66
N LYS A 56 -3.14 7.15 17.38
CA LYS A 56 -2.23 7.08 16.22
C LYS A 56 -0.99 7.98 16.36
N HIS A 57 -1.20 9.25 16.70
CA HIS A 57 -0.12 10.23 16.80
C HIS A 57 0.83 9.90 17.95
N LEU A 58 0.29 9.64 19.14
CA LEU A 58 1.07 9.24 20.32
C LEU A 58 1.86 7.96 20.05
N PHE A 59 1.23 6.95 19.44
CA PHE A 59 1.87 5.68 19.12
C PHE A 59 3.09 5.86 18.22
N PHE A 60 2.97 6.65 17.14
CA PHE A 60 4.09 6.92 16.26
C PHE A 60 5.17 7.78 16.92
N GLU A 61 4.79 8.77 17.72
CA GLU A 61 5.73 9.58 18.48
C GLU A 61 6.54 8.73 19.46
N THR A 62 5.88 7.82 20.20
CA THR A 62 6.53 6.88 21.11
C THR A 62 7.54 6.00 20.36
N LEU A 63 7.13 5.37 19.25
CA LEU A 63 8.02 4.52 18.45
C LEU A 63 9.19 5.31 17.84
N HIS A 64 8.94 6.53 17.39
CA HIS A 64 9.96 7.44 16.87
C HIS A 64 10.98 7.82 17.96
N ASN A 65 10.52 8.16 19.16
CA ASN A 65 11.36 8.48 20.30
C ASN A 65 12.20 7.29 20.76
N CYS A 66 11.61 6.08 20.81
CA CYS A 66 12.35 4.85 21.06
C CYS A 66 13.44 4.61 20.00
N LEU A 67 13.13 4.78 18.71
CA LEU A 67 14.11 4.63 17.63
C LEU A 67 15.25 5.63 17.77
N ASN A 68 14.95 6.90 18.08
CA ASN A 68 15.93 7.96 18.25
C ASN A 68 16.97 7.67 19.35
N LYS A 69 16.56 6.99 20.43
CA LYS A 69 17.49 6.56 21.50
C LYS A 69 18.53 5.55 21.00
N TYR A 70 18.17 4.72 20.02
CA TYR A 70 19.03 3.67 19.50
C TYR A 70 19.84 4.07 18.26
N LEU A 71 19.56 5.22 17.64
CA LEU A 71 20.28 5.67 16.44
C LEU A 71 21.81 5.61 16.54
N PRO A 72 22.48 6.01 17.64
CA PRO A 72 23.94 5.97 17.70
C PRO A 72 24.56 4.57 17.60
N GLN A 73 23.78 3.52 17.87
CA GLN A 73 24.23 2.13 17.98
C GLN A 73 23.50 1.16 17.03
N ILE A 74 22.53 1.66 16.26
CA ILE A 74 21.74 0.82 15.35
C ILE A 74 22.58 0.44 14.13
N SER A 75 22.43 -0.80 13.65
CA SER A 75 23.08 -1.22 12.41
C SER A 75 22.42 -0.54 11.20
N ASN A 76 23.16 -0.36 10.11
CA ASN A 76 22.60 0.19 8.86
C ASN A 76 21.39 -0.62 8.35
N THR A 77 21.45 -1.95 8.50
CA THR A 77 20.36 -2.84 8.09
C THR A 77 19.11 -2.65 8.97
N ASP A 78 19.29 -2.50 10.29
CA ASP A 78 18.17 -2.32 11.21
C ASP A 78 17.59 -0.90 11.14
N LEU A 79 18.41 0.11 10.86
CA LEU A 79 17.95 1.46 10.55
C LEU A 79 17.04 1.46 9.32
N LEU A 80 17.48 0.83 8.21
CA LEU A 80 16.68 0.70 7.01
C LEU A 80 15.36 -0.02 7.28
N LYS A 81 15.38 -1.11 8.07
CA LYS A 81 14.16 -1.84 8.48
C LYS A 81 13.21 -0.97 9.30
N ALA A 82 13.72 -0.24 10.29
CA ALA A 82 12.91 0.61 11.14
C ALA A 82 12.25 1.75 10.36
N VAL A 83 13.03 2.45 9.53
CA VAL A 83 12.56 3.55 8.68
C VAL A 83 11.52 3.04 7.68
N TYR A 84 11.81 1.94 6.99
CA TYR A 84 10.89 1.32 6.04
C TYR A 84 9.56 0.92 6.72
N SER A 85 9.60 0.32 7.92
CA SER A 85 8.39 -0.05 8.66
C SER A 85 7.53 1.17 9.03
N LEU A 86 8.13 2.26 9.47
CA LEU A 86 7.41 3.51 9.76
C LEU A 86 6.83 4.13 8.48
N CYS A 87 7.58 4.12 7.38
CA CYS A 87 7.12 4.58 6.07
C CYS A 87 5.89 3.79 5.59
N ILE A 88 5.90 2.46 5.72
CA ILE A 88 4.74 1.59 5.40
C ILE A 88 3.50 2.04 6.20
N LEU A 89 3.67 2.35 7.49
CA LEU A 89 2.59 2.84 8.37
C LEU A 89 2.14 4.28 8.05
N GLY A 90 2.84 4.98 7.15
CA GLY A 90 2.53 6.35 6.76
C GLY A 90 3.08 7.39 7.73
N TYR A 91 4.20 7.09 8.38
CA TYR A 91 4.92 8.00 9.25
C TYR A 91 6.35 8.21 8.73
N LEU A 92 6.78 9.47 8.60
CA LEU A 92 8.13 9.84 8.15
C LEU A 92 9.01 10.19 9.37
N PRO A 93 9.93 9.30 9.79
CA PRO A 93 10.81 9.56 10.93
C PRO A 93 12.01 10.42 10.52
N HIS A 94 11.82 11.74 10.42
CA HIS A 94 12.81 12.70 9.86
C HIS A 94 14.25 12.47 10.31
N ARG A 95 14.52 12.40 11.63
CA ARG A 95 15.89 12.19 12.14
C ARG A 95 16.53 10.87 11.66
N ALA A 96 15.77 9.78 11.67
CA ALA A 96 16.25 8.47 11.22
C ALA A 96 16.37 8.41 9.69
N LEU A 97 15.50 9.14 8.96
CA LEU A 97 15.59 9.31 7.51
C LEU A 97 16.86 10.06 7.12
N ASP A 98 17.17 11.17 7.78
CA ASP A 98 18.36 11.97 7.50
C ASP A 98 19.63 11.14 7.68
N GLU A 99 19.72 10.38 8.76
CA GLU A 99 20.83 9.47 9.02
C GLU A 99 20.93 8.36 7.97
N LEU A 100 19.78 7.77 7.58
CA LEU A 100 19.73 6.74 6.54
C LEU A 100 20.22 7.29 5.20
N LEU A 101 19.81 8.49 4.80
CA LEU A 101 20.23 9.12 3.54
C LEU A 101 21.71 9.48 3.51
N GLN A 102 22.25 9.96 4.64
CA GLN A 102 23.69 10.20 4.76
C GLN A 102 24.46 8.89 4.54
N LYS A 103 24.00 7.78 5.12
CA LYS A 103 24.60 6.45 4.92
C LYS A 103 24.45 5.94 3.49
N ASP A 104 23.30 6.19 2.84
CA ASP A 104 23.06 5.85 1.43
C ASP A 104 24.06 6.58 0.52
N SER A 105 24.23 7.89 0.73
CA SER A 105 25.13 8.73 -0.05
C SER A 105 26.61 8.32 0.02
N ARG A 106 26.99 7.63 1.11
CA ARG A 106 28.34 7.08 1.31
C ARG A 106 28.50 5.66 0.78
N GLY A 107 27.44 5.06 0.24
CA GLY A 107 27.44 3.67 -0.22
C GLY A 107 27.48 2.65 0.92
N GLU A 108 27.13 3.03 2.15
CA GLU A 108 27.25 2.16 3.34
C GLU A 108 26.03 1.24 3.53
N LEU A 109 24.91 1.47 2.83
CA LEU A 109 23.67 0.72 3.01
C LEU A 109 23.61 -0.57 2.19
N LEU A 110 24.13 -0.52 0.95
CA LEU A 110 24.00 -1.58 -0.03
C LEU A 110 25.31 -2.37 -0.10
N SER A 111 25.47 -3.32 0.83
CA SER A 111 26.50 -4.35 0.75
C SER A 111 26.14 -5.40 -0.29
N ASP A 112 27.15 -5.93 -0.99
CA ASP A 112 26.99 -7.03 -1.95
C ASP A 112 26.82 -8.35 -1.21
N ASP A 113 25.63 -8.54 -0.64
CA ASP A 113 25.22 -9.73 0.11
C ASP A 113 23.88 -10.30 -0.40
N LEU A 114 23.49 -11.46 0.13
CA LEU A 114 22.26 -12.18 -0.23
C LEU A 114 20.97 -11.37 0.01
N TYR A 115 21.03 -10.26 0.74
CA TYR A 115 19.88 -9.40 1.07
C TYR A 115 19.88 -8.07 0.30
N LYS A 116 20.80 -7.88 -0.64
CA LYS A 116 20.94 -6.65 -1.44
C LYS A 116 19.64 -6.23 -2.12
N GLU A 117 19.01 -7.14 -2.89
CA GLU A 117 17.74 -6.85 -3.58
C GLU A 117 16.63 -6.43 -2.61
N GLN A 118 16.57 -7.06 -1.43
CA GLN A 118 15.60 -6.71 -0.41
C GLN A 118 15.86 -5.30 0.15
N LYS A 119 17.13 -4.95 0.41
CA LYS A 119 17.54 -3.62 0.88
C LYS A 119 17.24 -2.56 -0.17
N GLU A 120 17.56 -2.80 -1.44
CA GLU A 120 17.24 -1.93 -2.57
C GLU A 120 15.73 -1.69 -2.67
N MET A 121 14.93 -2.75 -2.59
CA MET A 121 13.46 -2.65 -2.57
C MET A 121 12.93 -1.84 -1.38
N MET A 122 13.52 -1.99 -0.20
CA MET A 122 13.12 -1.21 0.97
C MET A 122 13.49 0.26 0.81
N LEU A 123 14.69 0.55 0.32
CA LEU A 123 15.16 1.91 0.08
C LEU A 123 14.34 2.62 -1.00
N CYS A 124 13.97 1.93 -2.08
CA CYS A 124 13.07 2.45 -3.11
C CYS A 124 11.71 2.86 -2.51
N HIS A 125 11.12 2.02 -1.64
CA HIS A 125 9.88 2.38 -0.96
C HIS A 125 10.04 3.53 0.03
N VAL A 126 11.16 3.62 0.74
CA VAL A 126 11.45 4.75 1.63
C VAL A 126 11.51 6.05 0.83
N LYS A 127 12.24 6.07 -0.29
CA LYS A 127 12.31 7.23 -1.20
C LYS A 127 10.93 7.60 -1.75
N ALA A 128 10.12 6.61 -2.12
CA ALA A 128 8.73 6.82 -2.54
C ALA A 128 7.87 7.45 -1.43
N CYS A 129 7.98 6.98 -0.19
CA CYS A 129 7.28 7.57 0.95
C CYS A 129 7.76 8.99 1.23
N MET A 130 9.05 9.28 1.16
CA MET A 130 9.55 10.64 1.36
C MET A 130 8.92 11.63 0.40
N GLU A 131 8.75 11.24 -0.86
CA GLU A 131 8.16 12.10 -1.87
C GLU A 131 6.64 12.17 -1.74
N LEU A 132 5.95 11.01 -1.77
CA LEU A 132 4.50 10.93 -1.81
C LEU A 132 3.85 11.22 -0.44
N ASP A 133 4.54 10.95 0.66
CA ASP A 133 4.08 11.26 2.02
C ASP A 133 4.53 12.62 2.54
N SER A 134 5.29 13.39 1.76
CA SER A 134 5.61 14.78 2.09
C SER A 134 4.34 15.65 2.16
N PRO A 135 4.23 16.54 3.17
CA PRO A 135 3.19 17.58 3.20
C PRO A 135 3.23 18.52 1.99
N SER A 136 4.39 18.67 1.33
CA SER A 136 4.57 19.51 0.14
C SER A 136 4.25 18.78 -1.17
N PHE A 137 3.90 17.49 -1.12
CA PHE A 137 3.60 16.73 -2.33
C PHE A 137 2.41 17.34 -3.07
N THR A 138 2.63 17.71 -4.33
CA THR A 138 1.58 18.16 -5.24
C THR A 138 1.36 17.07 -6.27
N LYS A 139 0.11 16.64 -6.43
CA LYS A 139 -0.28 15.65 -7.44
C LYS A 139 0.23 16.13 -8.81
N PRO A 140 1.01 15.31 -9.55
CA PRO A 140 1.46 15.69 -10.87
C PRO A 140 0.27 15.72 -11.84
N ALA A 141 0.25 16.69 -12.77
CA ALA A 141 -0.78 16.77 -13.80
C ALA A 141 -0.79 15.52 -14.70
N PHE A 142 0.40 14.98 -14.96
CA PHE A 142 0.63 13.76 -15.72
C PHE A 142 1.56 12.84 -14.93
N VAL A 143 1.22 11.55 -14.87
CA VAL A 143 2.12 10.54 -14.32
C VAL A 143 2.70 9.81 -15.53
N PRO A 144 4.01 9.93 -15.81
CA PRO A 144 4.65 9.17 -16.87
C PRO A 144 4.35 7.70 -16.70
N THR A 145 3.78 7.10 -17.73
CA THR A 145 3.43 5.69 -17.76
C THR A 145 4.22 5.05 -18.88
N GLU A 146 4.88 3.94 -18.60
CA GLU A 146 5.45 3.08 -19.62
C GLU A 146 4.59 1.82 -19.72
N ASP A 147 4.25 1.43 -20.95
CA ASP A 147 3.56 0.16 -21.21
C ASP A 147 4.60 -0.96 -21.15
N PHE A 148 4.48 -1.83 -20.15
CA PHE A 148 5.40 -2.94 -19.97
C PHE A 148 4.79 -4.25 -20.45
N SER A 149 5.43 -4.90 -21.43
CA SER A 149 5.02 -6.21 -21.92
C SER A 149 5.51 -7.32 -20.99
N LEU A 150 4.79 -7.57 -19.90
CA LEU A 150 5.00 -8.76 -19.06
C LEU A 150 4.13 -9.93 -19.54
N LEU A 151 4.56 -11.15 -19.20
CA LEU A 151 3.76 -12.37 -19.35
C LEU A 151 2.44 -12.21 -18.59
N VAL A 152 1.37 -11.94 -19.34
CA VAL A 152 0.02 -11.69 -18.81
C VAL A 152 -0.49 -12.94 -18.12
N SER A 153 -0.71 -12.86 -16.81
CA SER A 153 -1.31 -13.96 -16.04
C SER A 153 -2.71 -14.30 -16.57
N LEU A 154 -3.17 -15.55 -16.39
CA LEU A 154 -4.50 -15.99 -16.84
C LEU A 154 -5.63 -15.06 -16.35
N ASN A 155 -5.47 -14.46 -15.16
CA ASN A 155 -6.48 -13.59 -14.55
C ASN A 155 -6.61 -12.29 -15.30
N LEU A 156 -5.46 -11.73 -15.68
CA LEU A 156 -5.40 -10.51 -16.46
C LEU A 156 -5.94 -10.75 -17.87
N ARG A 157 -5.80 -11.96 -18.45
CA ARG A 157 -6.44 -12.29 -19.73
C ARG A 157 -7.96 -12.25 -19.64
N LYS A 158 -8.53 -12.95 -18.65
CA LYS A 158 -9.99 -12.95 -18.43
C LYS A 158 -10.53 -11.55 -18.12
N ALA A 159 -9.82 -10.78 -17.30
CA ALA A 159 -10.19 -9.40 -17.00
C ALA A 159 -10.17 -8.53 -18.25
N ARG A 160 -9.13 -8.68 -19.09
CA ARG A 160 -9.03 -7.99 -20.38
C ARG A 160 -10.19 -8.34 -21.31
N GLU A 161 -10.52 -9.63 -21.46
CA GLU A 161 -11.65 -10.08 -22.28
C GLU A 161 -12.98 -9.47 -21.79
N ALA A 162 -13.25 -9.54 -20.49
CA ALA A 162 -14.45 -8.95 -19.91
C ALA A 162 -14.48 -7.41 -20.03
N LEU A 163 -13.32 -6.73 -19.95
CA LEU A 163 -13.23 -5.29 -20.18
C LEU A 163 -13.51 -4.92 -21.64
N VAL A 164 -12.99 -5.67 -22.60
CA VAL A 164 -13.26 -5.45 -24.04
C VAL A 164 -14.74 -5.69 -24.33
N GLU A 165 -15.34 -6.74 -23.78
CA GLU A 165 -16.78 -7.00 -23.93
C GLU A 165 -17.63 -5.87 -23.32
N LEU A 166 -17.24 -5.37 -22.15
CA LEU A 166 -17.95 -4.31 -21.45
C LEU A 166 -17.82 -2.93 -22.10
N LEU A 167 -16.61 -2.59 -22.57
CA LEU A 167 -16.25 -1.24 -23.03
C LEU A 167 -16.27 -1.11 -24.56
N GLY A 168 -16.31 -2.24 -25.28
CA GLY A 168 -16.41 -2.31 -26.74
C GLY A 168 -15.08 -2.19 -27.49
N ASP A 169 -14.01 -1.72 -26.85
CA ASP A 169 -12.70 -1.50 -27.48
C ASP A 169 -11.56 -1.61 -26.46
N GLU A 170 -10.38 -2.04 -26.91
CA GLU A 170 -9.14 -2.09 -26.11
C GLU A 170 -8.59 -0.68 -25.82
N ASN A 171 -8.89 0.31 -26.66
CA ASN A 171 -8.50 1.71 -26.49
C ASN A 171 -9.21 2.42 -25.31
N MET A 172 -10.07 1.70 -24.57
CA MET A 172 -10.80 2.23 -23.42
C MET A 172 -10.08 2.01 -22.08
N PHE A 173 -8.98 1.24 -22.06
CA PHE A 173 -8.21 0.98 -20.85
C PHE A 173 -6.74 0.71 -21.15
N ARG A 174 -5.84 1.12 -20.26
CA ARG A 174 -4.43 0.68 -20.31
C ARG A 174 -4.24 -0.57 -19.48
N GLN A 175 -3.36 -1.46 -19.92
CA GLN A 175 -3.02 -2.69 -19.22
C GLN A 175 -1.53 -2.67 -18.84
N ASN A 176 -1.18 -3.24 -17.67
CA ASN A 176 0.20 -3.35 -17.17
C ASN A 176 0.94 -2.00 -17.10
N VAL A 177 0.26 -1.01 -16.54
CA VAL A 177 0.74 0.37 -16.39
C VAL A 177 1.85 0.40 -15.34
N GLN A 178 3.07 0.70 -15.79
CA GLN A 178 4.19 0.96 -14.90
C GLN A 178 4.24 2.45 -14.54
N LEU A 179 4.30 2.74 -13.25
CA LEU A 179 4.41 4.08 -12.71
C LEU A 179 5.80 4.29 -12.08
N PRO A 180 6.19 5.54 -11.79
CA PRO A 180 7.32 5.82 -10.93
C PRO A 180 7.26 5.05 -9.60
N TYR A 181 8.40 4.93 -8.93
CA TYR A 181 8.54 4.24 -7.63
C TYR A 181 8.26 2.72 -7.69
N ASN A 182 8.41 2.11 -8.86
CA ASN A 182 8.14 0.69 -9.12
C ASN A 182 6.70 0.28 -8.79
N TYR A 183 5.74 1.22 -8.88
CA TYR A 183 4.34 0.87 -8.80
C TYR A 183 3.85 0.32 -10.14
N HIS A 184 3.01 -0.70 -10.04
CA HIS A 184 2.37 -1.36 -11.17
C HIS A 184 0.85 -1.29 -10.99
N ILE A 185 0.12 -0.96 -12.03
CA ILE A 185 -1.34 -1.04 -12.10
C ILE A 185 -1.70 -2.08 -13.16
N ASP A 186 -2.60 -3.00 -12.83
CA ASP A 186 -2.97 -4.06 -13.77
C ASP A 186 -3.85 -3.52 -14.90
N PHE A 187 -4.83 -2.67 -14.56
CA PHE A 187 -5.60 -1.90 -15.53
C PHE A 187 -5.86 -0.47 -15.06
N GLU A 188 -5.61 0.51 -15.92
CA GLU A 188 -6.04 1.91 -15.74
C GLU A 188 -7.24 2.19 -16.63
N ILE A 189 -8.29 2.77 -16.06
CA ILE A 189 -9.48 3.23 -16.78
C ILE A 189 -9.68 4.71 -16.49
N ARG A 190 -9.83 5.53 -17.53
CA ARG A 190 -10.08 6.96 -17.40
C ARG A 190 -11.56 7.23 -17.60
N MET A 191 -12.11 8.10 -16.76
CA MET A 191 -13.53 8.44 -16.77
C MET A 191 -13.73 9.95 -16.72
N ASP A 192 -14.90 10.39 -17.16
CA ASP A 192 -15.37 11.76 -16.93
C ASP A 192 -15.50 12.09 -15.43
N SER A 193 -15.63 13.38 -15.11
CA SER A 193 -15.70 13.88 -13.73
C SER A 193 -16.84 13.27 -12.93
N ASP A 194 -17.92 12.92 -13.61
CA ASP A 194 -19.16 12.37 -13.04
C ASP A 194 -19.14 10.84 -12.96
N ARG A 195 -18.07 10.18 -13.44
CA ARG A 195 -17.93 8.73 -13.47
C ARG A 195 -19.07 8.00 -14.22
N LYS A 196 -19.60 8.63 -15.27
CA LYS A 196 -20.68 8.11 -16.12
C LYS A 196 -20.17 7.55 -17.44
N LYS A 197 -19.03 8.05 -17.94
CA LYS A 197 -18.48 7.67 -19.24
C LYS A 197 -17.00 7.34 -19.12
N VAL A 198 -16.61 6.23 -19.72
CA VAL A 198 -15.20 5.88 -19.93
C VAL A 198 -14.67 6.69 -21.11
N LEU A 199 -13.46 7.24 -20.96
CA LEU A 199 -12.80 8.05 -21.96
C LEU A 199 -11.72 7.20 -22.66
N PRO A 200 -11.64 7.24 -24.01
CA PRO A 200 -10.55 6.61 -24.74
C PRO A 200 -9.18 7.15 -24.31
N ILE A 201 -8.16 6.32 -24.41
CA ILE A 201 -6.78 6.66 -24.03
C ILE A 201 -6.31 7.94 -24.75
N ASP A 202 -6.45 7.98 -26.07
CA ASP A 202 -5.93 9.04 -26.93
C ASP A 202 -6.60 10.39 -26.67
N ALA A 203 -7.91 10.39 -26.39
CA ALA A 203 -8.67 11.61 -26.11
C ALA A 203 -8.35 12.23 -24.74
N ALA A 204 -7.76 11.45 -23.83
CA ALA A 204 -7.47 11.87 -22.46
C ALA A 204 -6.02 12.32 -22.25
N ASP A 205 -5.10 12.05 -23.18
CA ASP A 205 -3.73 12.59 -23.13
C ASP A 205 -3.64 14.02 -23.73
N ASP A 206 -4.57 14.42 -24.60
CA ASP A 206 -4.65 15.78 -25.18
C ASP A 206 -5.28 16.82 -24.24
N ASN A 207 -6.06 16.39 -23.25
CA ASN A 207 -6.69 17.27 -22.26
C ASN A 207 -6.05 17.07 -20.89
N ALA A 208 -5.11 17.95 -20.55
CA ALA A 208 -4.57 18.13 -19.20
C ALA A 208 -5.60 18.71 -18.21
N ASP A 209 -6.88 18.39 -18.39
CA ASP A 209 -7.97 18.97 -17.64
C ASP A 209 -8.19 18.22 -16.34
N SER A 210 -8.42 18.98 -15.26
CA SER A 210 -8.62 18.50 -13.89
C SER A 210 -9.89 17.67 -13.69
N SER A 211 -10.66 17.42 -14.76
CA SER A 211 -11.97 16.79 -14.79
C SER A 211 -11.94 15.27 -15.02
N VAL A 212 -10.77 14.65 -15.25
CA VAL A 212 -10.68 13.20 -15.51
C VAL A 212 -10.46 12.41 -14.21
N GLN A 213 -11.34 11.45 -13.93
CA GLN A 213 -11.14 10.45 -12.89
C GLN A 213 -10.31 9.28 -13.43
N ARG A 214 -9.33 8.78 -12.66
CA ARG A 214 -8.52 7.62 -13.03
C ARG A 214 -8.79 6.47 -12.08
N LEU A 215 -9.30 5.36 -12.59
CA LEU A 215 -9.48 4.12 -11.83
C LEU A 215 -8.23 3.25 -11.98
N ALA A 216 -7.71 2.73 -10.87
CA ALA A 216 -6.61 1.76 -10.86
C ALA A 216 -7.12 0.42 -10.35
N PHE A 217 -7.26 -0.55 -11.26
CA PHE A 217 -7.61 -1.93 -10.90
C PHE A 217 -6.34 -2.68 -10.51
N LEU A 218 -6.37 -3.25 -9.31
CA LEU A 218 -5.32 -4.12 -8.79
C LEU A 218 -5.89 -5.52 -8.52
N PHE A 219 -5.37 -6.49 -9.23
CA PHE A 219 -5.66 -7.91 -9.15
C PHE A 219 -4.73 -8.56 -8.12
N ILE A 220 -5.23 -8.67 -6.90
CA ILE A 220 -4.45 -8.97 -5.70
C ILE A 220 -4.65 -10.43 -5.23
N PRO A 221 -3.57 -11.17 -4.89
CA PRO A 221 -3.68 -12.48 -4.26
C PRO A 221 -4.18 -12.38 -2.81
N LEU A 222 -4.85 -13.43 -2.32
CA LEU A 222 -5.39 -13.45 -0.94
C LEU A 222 -4.31 -13.22 0.13
N SER A 223 -3.06 -13.64 -0.14
CA SER A 223 -1.91 -13.47 0.77
C SER A 223 -1.50 -12.01 1.03
N ALA A 224 -2.00 -11.05 0.24
CA ALA A 224 -1.76 -9.63 0.48
C ALA A 224 -2.75 -9.02 1.51
N PHE A 225 -3.72 -9.80 1.98
CA PHE A 225 -4.64 -9.43 3.05
C PHE A 225 -4.31 -10.17 4.34
N CYS A 226 -4.78 -9.65 5.47
CA CYS A 226 -4.69 -10.36 6.73
C CYS A 226 -5.64 -11.56 6.72
N LEU A 227 -5.17 -12.69 7.23
CA LEU A 227 -5.84 -13.98 7.24
C LEU A 227 -7.28 -13.85 7.77
N GLY A 228 -8.24 -14.38 7.01
CA GLY A 228 -9.66 -14.35 7.38
C GLY A 228 -10.35 -13.00 7.18
N THR A 229 -9.67 -11.98 6.64
CA THR A 229 -10.22 -10.63 6.48
C THR A 229 -9.95 -10.06 5.09
N ARG A 230 -10.52 -8.88 4.81
CA ARG A 230 -10.16 -8.04 3.64
C ARG A 230 -9.26 -6.86 4.03
N HIS A 231 -8.65 -6.90 5.21
CA HIS A 231 -7.72 -5.86 5.64
C HIS A 231 -6.40 -6.01 4.88
N PRO A 232 -5.95 -5.00 4.13
CA PRO A 232 -4.71 -5.09 3.37
C PRO A 232 -3.49 -5.07 4.30
N GLN A 233 -2.51 -5.95 4.03
CA GLN A 233 -1.21 -5.90 4.69
C GLN A 233 -0.42 -4.65 4.26
N GLY A 234 0.64 -4.33 5.01
CA GLY A 234 1.39 -3.08 4.91
C GLY A 234 1.79 -2.64 3.51
N LYS A 235 2.38 -3.54 2.72
CA LYS A 235 2.80 -3.21 1.34
C LYS A 235 1.62 -2.81 0.44
N LEU A 236 0.52 -3.56 0.54
CA LEU A 236 -0.69 -3.28 -0.24
C LEU A 236 -1.38 -1.99 0.24
N ALA A 237 -1.42 -1.78 1.56
CA ALA A 237 -1.96 -0.57 2.17
C ALA A 237 -1.18 0.69 1.76
N MET A 238 0.15 0.63 1.79
CA MET A 238 1.04 1.71 1.33
C MET A 238 0.83 1.97 -0.17
N LYS A 239 0.85 0.94 -1.01
CA LYS A 239 0.59 1.08 -2.46
C LYS A 239 -0.76 1.76 -2.72
N LYS A 240 -1.83 1.32 -2.03
CA LYS A 240 -3.15 1.95 -2.13
C LYS A 240 -3.11 3.42 -1.72
N ARG A 241 -2.47 3.75 -0.59
CA ARG A 241 -2.31 5.14 -0.11
C ARG A 241 -1.60 6.01 -1.15
N HIS A 242 -0.50 5.54 -1.71
CA HIS A 242 0.32 6.28 -2.67
C HIS A 242 -0.38 6.47 -4.01
N LEU A 243 -1.05 5.44 -4.54
CA LEU A 243 -1.85 5.57 -5.75
C LEU A 243 -3.00 6.58 -5.58
N ASN A 244 -3.66 6.58 -4.41
CA ASN A 244 -4.67 7.59 -4.10
C ASN A 244 -4.10 9.03 -4.14
N LYS A 245 -2.87 9.23 -3.65
CA LYS A 245 -2.20 10.54 -3.72
C LYS A 245 -1.79 10.94 -5.13
N LEU A 246 -1.41 9.97 -5.95
CA LEU A 246 -1.21 10.16 -7.39
C LEU A 246 -2.52 10.45 -8.15
N GLY A 247 -3.66 10.41 -7.46
CA GLY A 247 -4.97 10.76 -7.99
C GLY A 247 -5.74 9.60 -8.61
N TYR A 248 -5.35 8.37 -8.30
CA TYR A 248 -6.09 7.17 -8.69
C TYR A 248 -7.17 6.82 -7.67
N HIS A 249 -8.32 6.39 -8.17
CA HIS A 249 -9.29 5.65 -7.38
C HIS A 249 -8.95 4.15 -7.45
N VAL A 250 -8.35 3.63 -6.37
CA VAL A 250 -7.86 2.25 -6.34
C VAL A 250 -8.97 1.23 -6.07
N ILE A 251 -9.16 0.32 -7.01
CA ILE A 251 -10.11 -0.81 -6.93
C ILE A 251 -9.32 -2.10 -6.74
N LEU A 252 -9.48 -2.73 -5.57
CA LEU A 252 -8.87 -4.02 -5.27
C LEU A 252 -9.80 -5.15 -5.70
N VAL A 253 -9.30 -6.06 -6.53
CA VAL A 253 -9.99 -7.26 -7.01
C VAL A 253 -9.26 -8.49 -6.48
N LEU A 254 -9.97 -9.40 -5.82
CA LEU A 254 -9.40 -10.65 -5.32
C LEU A 254 -9.23 -11.64 -6.48
N ASN A 255 -7.98 -12.01 -6.77
CA ASN A 255 -7.62 -12.87 -7.91
C ASN A 255 -8.40 -14.17 -7.93
N LYS A 256 -8.40 -14.89 -6.82
CA LYS A 256 -9.07 -16.19 -6.70
C LYS A 256 -10.56 -16.08 -6.99
N LYS A 257 -11.23 -15.10 -6.37
CA LYS A 257 -12.68 -14.90 -6.56
C LYS A 257 -13.03 -14.52 -7.99
N PHE A 258 -12.20 -13.69 -8.63
CA PHE A 258 -12.43 -13.26 -10.02
C PHE A 258 -12.20 -14.40 -11.02
N GLN A 259 -11.19 -15.25 -10.78
CA GLN A 259 -10.94 -16.45 -11.59
C GLN A 259 -12.17 -17.36 -11.65
N GLU A 260 -12.82 -17.57 -10.51
CA GLU A 260 -13.95 -18.50 -10.34
C GLU A 260 -15.26 -18.03 -11.00
N MET A 261 -15.37 -16.76 -11.41
CA MET A 261 -16.57 -16.22 -12.08
C MET A 261 -16.79 -16.84 -13.47
N THR A 262 -17.98 -16.75 -14.06
CA THR A 262 -18.14 -16.90 -15.51
C THR A 262 -17.62 -15.64 -16.24
N ASN A 263 -17.69 -15.60 -17.57
CA ASN A 263 -17.37 -14.37 -18.29
C ASN A 263 -18.45 -13.30 -18.03
N GLU A 264 -19.73 -13.69 -18.10
CA GLU A 264 -20.88 -12.82 -17.87
C GLU A 264 -20.84 -12.21 -16.46
N ASP A 265 -20.55 -13.02 -15.44
CA ASP A 265 -20.39 -12.56 -14.05
C ASP A 265 -19.19 -11.61 -13.90
N ALA A 266 -18.11 -11.84 -14.65
CA ALA A 266 -16.92 -10.98 -14.63
C ALA A 266 -17.21 -9.61 -15.25
N VAL A 267 -17.95 -9.58 -16.37
CA VAL A 267 -18.44 -8.36 -17.03
C VAL A 267 -19.34 -7.58 -16.09
N GLU A 268 -20.33 -8.22 -15.47
CA GLU A 268 -21.24 -7.57 -14.52
C GLU A 268 -20.49 -7.05 -13.29
N PHE A 269 -19.55 -7.84 -12.75
CA PHE A 269 -18.71 -7.43 -11.63
C PHE A 269 -17.88 -6.19 -11.97
N LEU A 270 -17.19 -6.17 -13.11
CA LEU A 270 -16.38 -5.04 -13.55
C LEU A 270 -17.25 -3.81 -13.82
N LYS A 271 -18.41 -3.98 -14.45
CA LYS A 271 -19.40 -2.91 -14.64
C LYS A 271 -19.80 -2.27 -13.32
N GLY A 272 -20.14 -3.08 -12.32
CA GLY A 272 -20.46 -2.61 -10.98
C GLY A 272 -19.28 -1.90 -10.31
N LYS A 273 -18.03 -2.30 -10.59
CA LYS A 273 -16.84 -1.62 -10.06
C LYS A 273 -16.48 -0.33 -10.79
N ILE A 274 -16.70 -0.25 -12.09
CA ILE A 274 -16.39 0.93 -12.89
C ILE A 274 -17.40 2.04 -12.61
N TYR A 275 -18.70 1.72 -12.61
CA TYR A 275 -19.78 2.72 -12.58
C TYR A 275 -20.44 2.94 -11.21
N SER A 276 -20.06 2.21 -10.15
CA SER A 276 -20.61 2.48 -8.81
C SER A 276 -19.99 3.74 -8.20
N GLU A 277 -20.82 4.78 -7.98
CA GLU A 277 -20.43 6.06 -7.37
C GLU A 277 -19.90 5.91 -5.92
N ASN A 278 -20.11 4.78 -5.24
CA ASN A 278 -19.79 4.60 -3.83
C ASN A 278 -18.92 3.35 -3.54
N ALA A 279 -17.63 3.60 -3.25
CA ALA A 279 -16.82 2.71 -2.42
C ALA A 279 -15.89 3.53 -1.50
N PHE A 280 -16.46 4.50 -0.78
CA PHE A 280 -15.86 5.09 0.43
C PHE A 280 -16.09 4.15 1.64
N PRO A 281 -15.25 4.23 2.69
CA PRO A 281 -14.97 3.10 3.55
C PRO A 281 -16.22 2.67 4.30
N PHE A 282 -16.52 1.37 4.27
CA PHE A 282 -17.49 0.78 5.16
C PHE A 282 -17.11 1.17 6.59
N SER A 283 -17.92 2.04 7.19
CA SER A 283 -18.05 2.23 8.61
C SER A 283 -18.25 0.86 9.25
N GLU A 284 -17.47 0.60 10.29
CA GLU A 284 -17.68 -0.52 11.17
C GLU A 284 -19.12 -0.53 11.65
N VAL A 285 -19.86 -1.57 11.29
CA VAL A 285 -21.05 -1.92 12.03
C VAL A 285 -20.56 -2.60 13.30
N THR A 286 -20.37 -1.81 14.35
CA THR A 286 -20.47 -2.28 15.72
C THR A 286 -21.83 -2.94 15.89
N VAL A 287 -21.84 -4.24 16.13
CA VAL A 287 -23.00 -4.94 16.67
C VAL A 287 -22.91 -4.85 18.21
N GLN A 288 -23.48 -3.77 18.74
CA GLN A 288 -24.16 -3.71 20.05
C GLN A 288 -25.65 -3.61 19.70
N ASP A 289 -26.64 -4.19 20.36
CA ASP A 289 -26.78 -5.10 21.49
C ASP A 289 -28.16 -5.75 21.31
N SER A 290 -28.39 -6.93 21.87
CA SER A 290 -29.74 -7.26 22.36
C SER A 290 -29.70 -8.42 23.36
N ASN A 291 -29.85 -8.03 24.63
CA ASN A 291 -30.34 -8.73 25.83
C ASN A 291 -29.55 -9.91 26.40
#